data_AF-A0A1I4FBA4-F1
#
_entry.id   AF-A0A1I4FBA4-F1
#
_cell.length_a   1.000
_cell.length_b   1.000
_cell.length_c   1.000
_cell.angle_alpha   90.00
_cell.angle_beta   90.00
_cell.angle_gamma   90.00
#
_symmetry.space_group_name_H-M   'P 1'
#
loop_
_entity.id
_entity.type
_entity.pdbx_description
1 polymer ?
#
loop_
_entity_poly.entity_id
_entity_poly.type
_entity_poly.pdbx_seq_one_letter_code
_entity_poly.pdbx_strand_id
1 'polypeptide(L)'
;MIKQVLEKLEQIQFGLLEQFKESIGNKMKDLVNNYHIAPTEPFEVATIYQMIRELAIHENENPEDIDLTVDDLEAAIGGSYGIGVPCFTIYAPNHEIVGFALCHLNFGSWQGVSLYLEDFYIRKEHRGGGLGKSVLRYLAGYAVKHNYRRLDWGCFLDNESIGMYRHLNKYGVIEQTNWSCFRLSDDKLEEFAKGA
;
A
#
# COMPACT_ATOMS: atom_id res chain seq x y z
N MET A 1 7.79 -40.48 -30.40
CA MET A 1 8.77 -39.55 -29.81
C MET A 1 8.66 -38.14 -30.42
N ILE A 2 8.83 -37.95 -31.74
CA ILE A 2 8.75 -36.62 -32.39
C ILE A 2 7.40 -35.92 -32.20
N LYS A 3 6.28 -36.65 -32.33
CA LYS A 3 4.92 -36.08 -32.19
C LYS A 3 4.65 -35.46 -30.80
N GLN A 4 5.11 -36.11 -29.73
CA GLN A 4 5.00 -35.61 -28.35
C GLN A 4 5.87 -34.38 -28.09
N VAL A 5 7.01 -34.26 -28.78
CA VAL A 5 7.87 -33.08 -28.67
C VAL A 5 7.22 -31.88 -29.37
N LEU A 6 6.60 -32.09 -30.53
CA LEU A 6 5.87 -31.04 -31.26
C LEU A 6 4.67 -30.51 -30.48
N GLU A 7 3.85 -31.39 -29.90
CA GLU A 7 2.70 -31.00 -29.06
C GLU A 7 3.13 -30.18 -27.82
N LYS A 8 4.26 -30.53 -27.19
CA LYS A 8 4.84 -29.75 -26.09
C LYS A 8 5.31 -28.37 -26.54
N LEU A 9 5.94 -28.26 -27.71
CA LEU A 9 6.40 -26.98 -28.24
C LEU A 9 5.22 -26.05 -28.56
N GLU A 10 4.13 -26.58 -29.13
CA GLU A 10 2.91 -25.81 -29.39
C GLU A 10 2.25 -25.31 -28.10
N GLN A 11 2.16 -26.15 -27.06
CA GLN A 11 1.64 -25.72 -25.75
C GLN A 11 2.49 -24.64 -25.10
N ILE A 12 3.82 -24.74 -25.18
CA ILE A 12 4.74 -23.72 -24.65
C ILE A 12 4.55 -22.40 -25.40
N GLN A 13 4.48 -22.46 -26.72
CA GLN A 13 4.34 -21.27 -27.57
C GLN A 13 2.98 -20.59 -27.35
N PHE A 14 1.91 -21.37 -27.17
CA PHE A 14 0.59 -20.85 -26.81
C PHE A 14 0.59 -20.19 -25.42
N GLY A 15 1.19 -20.83 -24.41
CA GLY A 15 1.29 -20.26 -23.07
C GLY A 15 2.07 -18.93 -23.03
N LEU A 16 3.17 -18.85 -23.78
CA LEU A 16 3.96 -17.62 -23.95
C LEU A 16 3.15 -16.50 -24.64
N LEU A 17 2.37 -16.85 -25.66
CA LEU A 17 1.52 -15.89 -26.38
C LEU A 17 0.43 -15.30 -25.46
N GLU A 18 -0.22 -16.13 -24.66
CA GLU A 18 -1.27 -15.69 -23.74
C GLU A 18 -0.70 -14.83 -22.59
N GLN A 19 0.44 -15.22 -22.01
CA GLN A 19 1.15 -14.38 -21.02
C GLN A 19 1.55 -13.02 -21.60
N PHE A 20 1.97 -12.99 -22.86
CA PHE A 20 2.34 -11.76 -23.54
C PHE A 20 1.13 -10.85 -23.81
N LYS A 21 0.01 -11.42 -24.28
CA LYS A 21 -1.25 -10.68 -24.45
C LYS A 21 -1.78 -10.13 -23.14
N GLU A 22 -1.72 -10.92 -22.06
CA GLU A 22 -2.12 -10.47 -20.72
C GLU A 22 -1.22 -9.33 -20.22
N SER A 23 0.09 -9.43 -20.44
CA SER A 23 1.06 -8.38 -20.11
C SER A 23 0.77 -7.07 -20.86
N ILE A 24 0.53 -7.14 -22.18
CA ILE A 24 0.15 -5.96 -22.98
C ILE A 24 -1.19 -5.40 -22.53
N GLY A 25 -2.19 -6.24 -22.29
CA GLY A 25 -3.52 -5.81 -21.83
C GLY A 25 -3.45 -5.09 -20.48
N ASN A 26 -2.63 -5.58 -19.55
CA ASN A 26 -2.38 -4.92 -18.27
C ASN A 26 -1.66 -3.57 -18.48
N LYS A 27 -0.61 -3.53 -19.31
CA LYS A 27 0.13 -2.30 -19.60
C LYS A 27 -0.74 -1.26 -20.30
N MET A 28 -1.65 -1.68 -21.18
CA MET A 28 -2.65 -0.80 -21.82
C MET A 28 -3.70 -0.31 -20.82
N LYS A 29 -4.17 -1.14 -19.89
CA LYS A 29 -5.06 -0.68 -18.80
C LYS A 29 -4.37 0.33 -17.89
N ASP A 30 -3.10 0.10 -17.55
CA ASP A 30 -2.28 1.04 -16.78
C ASP A 30 -2.13 2.38 -17.53
N LEU A 31 -1.96 2.35 -18.85
CA LEU A 31 -1.91 3.54 -19.71
C LEU A 31 -3.27 4.26 -19.88
N VAL A 32 -4.38 3.51 -19.92
CA VAL A 32 -5.73 4.06 -20.09
C VAL A 32 -6.27 4.66 -18.79
N ASN A 33 -5.80 4.17 -17.64
CA ASN A 33 -6.28 4.63 -16.34
C ASN A 33 -5.60 5.91 -15.85
N ASN A 34 -4.50 6.37 -16.45
CA ASN A 34 -3.80 7.65 -16.24
C ASN A 34 -3.84 8.26 -14.82
N TYR A 35 -3.85 7.41 -13.78
CA TYR A 35 -3.70 7.85 -12.40
C TYR A 35 -2.24 8.18 -12.18
N HIS A 36 -2.00 9.25 -11.43
CA HIS A 36 -0.66 9.65 -11.04
C HIS A 36 -0.46 9.34 -9.56
N ILE A 37 0.74 8.89 -9.19
CA ILE A 37 1.12 8.65 -7.80
C ILE A 37 2.42 9.41 -7.60
N ALA A 38 2.46 10.30 -6.60
CA ALA A 38 3.61 11.13 -6.29
C ALA A 38 3.75 11.30 -4.77
N PRO A 39 4.93 11.69 -4.27
CA PRO A 39 5.07 12.13 -2.88
C PRO A 39 4.05 13.22 -2.55
N THR A 40 3.46 13.14 -1.36
CA THR A 40 2.50 14.14 -0.88
C THR A 40 3.20 15.46 -0.60
N GLU A 41 2.64 16.54 -1.12
CA GLU A 41 3.13 17.89 -0.88
C GLU A 41 2.48 18.53 0.36
N PRO A 42 3.13 19.47 1.06
CA PRO A 42 2.61 20.05 2.30
C PRO A 42 1.19 20.64 2.18
N PHE A 43 0.86 21.27 1.06
CA PHE A 43 -0.46 21.87 0.86
C PHE A 43 -1.60 20.83 0.69
N GLU A 44 -1.26 19.55 0.54
CA GLU A 44 -2.22 18.46 0.34
C GLU A 44 -2.62 17.80 1.65
N VAL A 45 -1.87 18.05 2.73
CA VAL A 45 -2.02 17.33 4.00
C VAL A 45 -3.40 17.48 4.60
N ALA A 46 -4.03 18.65 4.50
CA ALA A 46 -5.41 18.84 4.92
C ALA A 46 -6.39 17.94 4.15
N THR A 47 -6.17 17.71 2.85
CA THR A 47 -6.98 16.76 2.05
C THR A 47 -6.71 15.33 2.48
N ILE A 48 -5.46 14.95 2.70
CA ILE A 48 -5.10 13.62 3.21
C ILE A 48 -5.75 13.34 4.56
N TYR A 49 -5.76 14.32 5.47
CA TYR A 49 -6.43 14.21 6.77
C TYR A 49 -7.93 13.93 6.62
N GLN A 50 -8.62 14.61 5.70
CA GLN A 50 -10.03 14.30 5.42
C GLN A 50 -10.20 12.86 4.91
N MET A 51 -9.28 12.38 4.06
CA MET A 51 -9.32 11.01 3.56
C MET A 51 -9.00 9.96 4.64
N ILE A 52 -8.20 10.28 5.65
CA ILE A 52 -8.02 9.42 6.85
C ILE A 52 -9.34 9.30 7.61
N ARG A 53 -10.10 10.39 7.75
CA ARG A 53 -11.46 10.34 8.31
C ARG A 53 -12.42 9.52 7.44
N GLU A 54 -12.34 9.64 6.11
CA GLU A 54 -13.09 8.79 5.17
C GLU A 54 -12.71 7.29 5.32
N LEU A 55 -11.42 6.99 5.55
CA LEU A 55 -10.93 5.63 5.80
C LEU A 55 -11.49 5.05 7.11
N ALA A 56 -11.45 5.81 8.21
CA ALA A 56 -12.02 5.35 9.49
C ALA A 56 -13.48 4.93 9.34
N ILE A 57 -14.29 5.76 8.67
CA ILE A 57 -15.70 5.42 8.36
C ILE A 57 -15.79 4.14 7.52
N HIS A 58 -14.91 3.97 6.54
CA HIS A 58 -14.88 2.78 5.68
C HIS A 58 -14.54 1.50 6.45
N GLU A 59 -13.68 1.59 7.45
CA GLU A 59 -13.26 0.48 8.31
C GLU A 59 -14.24 0.22 9.47
N ASN A 60 -15.38 0.93 9.50
CA ASN A 60 -16.37 0.93 10.57
C ASN A 60 -15.84 1.45 11.93
N GLU A 61 -14.83 2.29 11.88
CA GLU A 61 -14.27 3.02 13.02
C GLU A 61 -14.89 4.43 13.12
N ASN A 62 -14.81 5.04 14.30
CA ASN A 62 -15.33 6.39 14.54
C ASN A 62 -14.26 7.45 14.16
N PRO A 63 -14.51 8.34 13.19
CA PRO A 63 -13.55 9.38 12.82
C PRO A 63 -13.29 10.42 13.92
N GLU A 64 -14.13 10.50 14.95
CA GLU A 64 -13.88 11.36 16.12
C GLU A 64 -12.88 10.75 17.11
N ASP A 65 -12.51 9.47 16.96
CA ASP A 65 -11.48 8.82 17.78
C ASP A 65 -10.06 9.07 17.22
N ILE A 66 -9.95 9.87 16.15
CA ILE A 66 -8.66 10.29 15.58
C ILE A 66 -8.12 11.46 16.41
N ASP A 67 -7.17 11.16 17.30
CA ASP A 67 -6.46 12.16 18.10
C ASP A 67 -5.39 12.94 17.31
N LEU A 68 -4.97 12.41 16.14
CA LEU A 68 -4.01 13.06 15.26
C LEU A 68 -4.56 14.39 14.72
N THR A 69 -3.75 15.45 14.76
CA THR A 69 -4.10 16.74 14.13
C THR A 69 -3.49 16.89 12.74
N VAL A 70 -3.98 17.88 11.97
CA VAL A 70 -3.37 18.24 10.67
C VAL A 70 -1.92 18.69 10.85
N ASP A 71 -1.62 19.46 11.89
CA ASP A 71 -0.28 19.96 12.19
C ASP A 71 0.69 18.80 12.50
N ASP A 72 0.23 17.78 13.23
CA ASP A 72 1.02 16.57 13.50
C ASP A 72 1.37 15.84 12.19
N LEU A 73 0.40 15.71 11.28
CA LEU A 73 0.59 15.06 9.99
C LEU A 73 1.52 15.88 9.08
N GLU A 74 1.39 17.20 9.05
CA GLU A 74 2.29 18.10 8.32
C GLU A 74 3.72 18.00 8.85
N ALA A 75 3.90 18.00 10.17
CA ALA A 75 5.19 17.84 10.81
C ALA A 75 5.82 16.47 10.50
N ALA A 76 5.01 15.41 10.52
CA ALA A 76 5.45 14.05 10.21
C ALA A 76 5.92 13.90 8.76
N ILE A 77 5.10 14.35 7.79
CA ILE A 77 5.41 14.28 6.36
C ILE A 77 6.59 15.21 6.04
N GLY A 78 6.64 16.40 6.65
CA GLY A 78 7.72 17.38 6.51
C GLY A 78 9.04 16.97 7.17
N GLY A 79 9.06 15.90 7.97
CA GLY A 79 10.28 15.38 8.59
C GLY A 79 10.74 16.10 9.86
N SER A 80 9.85 16.80 10.55
CA SER A 80 10.14 17.53 11.79
C SER A 80 10.65 16.62 12.93
N TYR A 81 10.36 15.31 12.86
CA TYR A 81 10.86 14.31 13.82
C TYR A 81 12.21 13.68 13.42
N GLY A 82 12.91 14.26 12.44
CA GLY A 82 14.24 13.82 11.97
C GLY A 82 14.21 12.79 10.82
N ILE A 83 13.08 12.10 10.64
CA ILE A 83 12.81 11.24 9.48
C ILE A 83 11.41 11.59 8.98
N GLY A 84 11.30 12.00 7.71
CA GLY A 84 10.01 12.23 7.06
C GLY A 84 9.23 10.93 6.89
N VAL A 85 7.95 10.95 7.24
CA VAL A 85 7.01 9.85 7.01
C VAL A 85 6.67 9.82 5.52
N PRO A 86 7.02 8.76 4.76
CA PRO A 86 6.70 8.71 3.34
C PRO A 86 5.18 8.65 3.15
N CYS A 87 4.62 9.70 2.55
CA CYS A 87 3.22 9.74 2.14
C CYS A 87 3.14 9.97 0.63
N PHE A 88 2.18 9.32 -0.02
CA PHE A 88 1.99 9.42 -1.46
C PHE A 88 0.53 9.76 -1.80
N THR A 89 0.35 10.81 -2.60
CA THR A 89 -0.94 11.26 -3.09
C THR A 89 -1.26 10.55 -4.41
N ILE A 90 -2.51 10.10 -4.55
CA ILE A 90 -3.02 9.43 -5.75
C ILE A 90 -3.98 10.39 -6.46
N TYR A 91 -3.67 10.74 -7.71
CA TYR A 91 -4.47 11.66 -8.52
C TYR A 91 -5.18 10.92 -9.63
N ALA A 92 -6.44 11.26 -9.86
CA ALA A 92 -7.19 10.87 -11.05
C ALA A 92 -6.72 11.67 -12.28
N PRO A 93 -7.11 11.25 -13.51
CA PRO A 93 -6.72 11.94 -14.74
C PRO A 93 -7.16 13.42 -14.82
N ASN A 94 -8.17 13.81 -14.04
CA ASN A 94 -8.65 15.19 -13.90
C ASN A 94 -7.86 16.00 -12.83
N HIS A 95 -6.75 15.45 -12.30
CA HIS A 95 -5.93 16.02 -11.22
C HIS A 95 -6.60 16.10 -9.84
N GLU A 96 -7.75 15.44 -9.66
CA GLU A 96 -8.37 15.30 -8.34
C GLU A 96 -7.57 14.31 -7.47
N ILE A 97 -7.37 14.63 -6.19
CA ILE A 97 -6.84 13.69 -5.21
C ILE A 97 -7.92 12.68 -4.86
N VAL A 98 -7.68 11.41 -5.17
CA VAL A 98 -8.67 10.32 -5.04
C VAL A 98 -8.20 9.19 -4.14
N GLY A 99 -6.98 9.28 -3.61
CA GLY A 99 -6.42 8.30 -2.69
C GLY A 99 -5.12 8.78 -2.07
N PHE A 100 -4.68 8.04 -1.07
CA PHE A 100 -3.37 8.23 -0.46
C PHE A 100 -2.79 6.89 0.01
N ALA A 101 -1.46 6.87 0.19
CA ALA A 101 -0.75 5.79 0.87
C ALA A 101 0.21 6.40 1.89
N LEU A 102 -0.07 6.19 3.18
CA LEU A 102 0.77 6.62 4.30
C LEU A 102 1.66 5.45 4.73
N CYS A 103 2.97 5.67 4.74
CA CYS A 103 3.95 4.64 5.06
C CYS A 103 4.88 5.08 6.19
N HIS A 104 5.55 4.13 6.82
CA HIS A 104 6.70 4.38 7.68
C HIS A 104 7.83 3.40 7.37
N LEU A 105 9.02 3.64 7.92
CA LEU A 105 10.16 2.74 7.79
C LEU A 105 10.26 1.82 8.98
N ASN A 106 10.41 0.53 8.72
CA ASN A 106 10.75 -0.47 9.72
C ASN A 106 12.22 -0.88 9.59
N PHE A 107 12.80 -1.35 10.68
CA PHE A 107 14.15 -1.91 10.69
C PHE A 107 14.15 -3.30 11.32
N GLY A 108 14.51 -4.30 10.51
CA GLY A 108 14.74 -5.66 10.99
C GLY A 108 16.22 -5.91 11.23
N SER A 109 16.59 -6.50 12.37
CA SER A 109 17.99 -6.84 12.68
C SER A 109 18.63 -7.83 11.70
N TRP A 110 17.82 -8.55 10.92
CA TRP A 110 18.28 -9.55 9.94
C TRP A 110 18.24 -9.04 8.49
N GLN A 111 17.32 -8.12 8.16
CA GLN A 111 17.07 -7.69 6.78
C GLN A 111 17.29 -6.19 6.54
N GLY A 112 17.53 -5.39 7.58
CA GLY A 112 17.69 -3.95 7.47
C GLY A 112 16.35 -3.23 7.27
N VAL A 113 16.38 -2.13 6.50
CA VAL A 113 15.23 -1.23 6.32
C VAL A 113 14.16 -1.86 5.43
N SER A 114 12.89 -1.72 5.83
CA SER A 114 11.70 -2.02 5.02
C SER A 114 10.72 -0.86 5.01
N LEU A 115 9.87 -0.82 3.99
CA LEU A 115 8.72 0.08 3.95
C LEU A 115 7.51 -0.64 4.56
N TYR A 116 6.78 0.03 5.44
CA TYR A 116 5.50 -0.44 5.95
C TYR A 116 4.41 0.50 5.49
N LEU A 117 3.39 -0.01 4.81
CA LEU A 117 2.21 0.73 4.43
C LEU A 117 1.22 0.69 5.60
N GLU A 118 1.10 1.82 6.30
CA GLU A 118 0.25 1.99 7.47
C GLU A 118 -1.21 2.11 7.03
N ASP A 119 -1.53 3.18 6.31
CA ASP A 119 -2.87 3.45 5.81
C ASP A 119 -2.88 3.49 4.29
N PHE A 120 -3.89 2.85 3.71
CA PHE A 120 -4.12 2.86 2.28
C PHE A 120 -5.59 3.04 1.96
N TYR A 121 -5.91 4.15 1.29
CA TYR A 121 -7.28 4.45 0.92
C TYR A 121 -7.37 5.01 -0.50
N ILE A 122 -8.39 4.54 -1.21
CA ILE A 122 -8.84 5.06 -2.50
C ILE A 122 -10.34 5.32 -2.36
N ARG A 123 -10.85 6.45 -2.82
CA ARG A 123 -12.29 6.73 -2.83
C ARG A 123 -13.06 5.69 -3.63
N LYS A 124 -14.27 5.38 -3.17
CA LYS A 124 -15.07 4.25 -3.66
C LYS A 124 -15.29 4.27 -5.18
N GLU A 125 -15.46 5.46 -5.75
CA GLU A 125 -15.72 5.72 -7.17
C GLU A 125 -14.54 5.33 -8.07
N HIS A 126 -13.33 5.23 -7.50
CA HIS A 126 -12.09 4.90 -8.21
C HIS A 126 -11.61 3.45 -7.95
N ARG A 127 -12.42 2.62 -7.26
CA ARG A 127 -12.11 1.22 -6.96
C ARG A 127 -12.51 0.27 -8.09
N GLY A 128 -12.08 -0.99 -7.99
CA GLY A 128 -12.42 -2.06 -8.95
C GLY A 128 -11.65 -2.03 -10.29
N GLY A 129 -10.97 -0.94 -10.62
CA GLY A 129 -10.19 -0.79 -11.86
C GLY A 129 -8.73 -1.29 -11.80
N GLY A 130 -8.29 -1.87 -10.68
CA GLY A 130 -6.89 -2.31 -10.48
C GLY A 130 -5.94 -1.21 -9.95
N LEU A 131 -6.46 -0.04 -9.59
CA LEU A 131 -5.67 1.06 -9.00
C LEU A 131 -4.97 0.63 -7.71
N GLY A 132 -5.63 -0.15 -6.85
CA GLY A 132 -5.06 -0.73 -5.63
C GLY A 132 -3.72 -1.44 -5.86
N LYS A 133 -3.71 -2.36 -6.82
CA LYS A 133 -2.50 -3.08 -7.24
C LYS A 133 -1.43 -2.16 -7.85
N SER A 134 -1.85 -1.12 -8.57
CA SER A 134 -0.93 -0.15 -9.19
C SER A 134 -0.19 0.66 -8.14
N VAL A 135 -0.88 1.07 -7.07
CA VAL A 135 -0.27 1.73 -5.91
C VAL A 135 0.74 0.82 -5.21
N LEU A 136 0.38 -0.44 -4.90
CA LEU A 136 1.32 -1.39 -4.30
C LEU A 136 2.57 -1.61 -5.18
N ARG A 137 2.42 -1.64 -6.50
CA ARG A 137 3.57 -1.72 -7.43
C ARG A 137 4.44 -0.47 -7.36
N TYR A 138 3.84 0.72 -7.29
CA TYR A 138 4.57 1.97 -7.11
C TYR A 138 5.38 1.96 -5.80
N LEU A 139 4.76 1.55 -4.69
CA LEU A 139 5.41 1.43 -3.38
C LEU A 139 6.55 0.40 -3.39
N ALA A 140 6.36 -0.74 -4.04
CA ALA A 140 7.41 -1.74 -4.22
C ALA A 140 8.59 -1.17 -5.05
N GLY A 141 8.31 -0.39 -6.09
CA GLY A 141 9.33 0.32 -6.87
C GLY A 141 10.08 1.37 -6.03
N TYR A 142 9.36 2.11 -5.18
CA TYR A 142 9.97 3.04 -4.22
C TYR A 142 10.89 2.30 -3.23
N ALA A 143 10.46 1.17 -2.67
CA ALA A 143 11.28 0.33 -1.79
C ALA A 143 12.56 -0.17 -2.49
N VAL A 144 12.44 -0.68 -3.71
CA VAL A 144 13.60 -1.13 -4.52
C VAL A 144 14.58 0.02 -4.78
N LYS A 145 14.08 1.20 -5.18
CA LYS A 145 14.91 2.39 -5.45
C LYS A 145 15.74 2.81 -4.22
N HIS A 146 15.21 2.65 -3.02
CA HIS A 146 15.88 3.01 -1.77
C HIS A 146 16.61 1.83 -1.11
N ASN A 147 16.72 0.68 -1.78
CA ASN A 147 17.34 -0.54 -1.25
C ASN A 147 16.66 -1.06 0.05
N TYR A 148 15.36 -0.81 0.18
CA TYR A 148 14.54 -1.40 1.24
C TYR A 148 14.19 -2.84 0.87
N ARG A 149 14.30 -3.74 1.83
CA ARG A 149 14.24 -5.19 1.56
C ARG A 149 12.82 -5.76 1.55
N ARG A 150 11.83 -5.07 2.11
CA ARG A 150 10.43 -5.50 2.13
C ARG A 150 9.46 -4.33 1.99
N LEU A 151 8.25 -4.67 1.57
CA LEU A 151 7.03 -3.90 1.72
C LEU A 151 6.07 -4.74 2.56
N ASP A 152 5.75 -4.27 3.76
CA ASP A 152 4.86 -4.92 4.72
C ASP A 152 3.57 -4.07 4.88
N TRP A 153 2.41 -4.68 5.17
CA TRP A 153 1.16 -3.96 5.47
C TRP A 153 0.18 -4.82 6.26
N GLY A 154 -0.73 -4.17 6.98
CA GLY A 154 -1.87 -4.78 7.65
C GLY A 154 -3.15 -4.71 6.82
N CYS A 155 -4.10 -5.59 7.12
CA CYS A 155 -5.46 -5.51 6.60
C CYS A 155 -6.38 -6.24 7.57
N PHE A 156 -7.50 -5.64 7.96
CA PHE A 156 -8.52 -6.33 8.73
C PHE A 156 -9.08 -7.52 7.94
N LEU A 157 -9.32 -8.64 8.62
CA LEU A 157 -9.71 -9.90 7.96
C LEU A 157 -11.10 -9.83 7.31
N ASP A 158 -11.94 -8.91 7.76
CA ASP A 158 -13.28 -8.61 7.27
C ASP A 158 -13.31 -7.43 6.27
N ASN A 159 -12.18 -6.76 6.02
CA ASN A 159 -12.09 -5.69 5.03
C ASN A 159 -12.24 -6.24 3.60
N GLU A 160 -12.94 -5.51 2.73
CA GLU A 160 -13.17 -5.90 1.33
C GLU A 160 -11.87 -6.12 0.52
N SER A 161 -10.78 -5.49 0.95
CA SER A 161 -9.46 -5.54 0.30
C SER A 161 -8.72 -6.86 0.53
N ILE A 162 -9.12 -7.68 1.53
CA ILE A 162 -8.40 -8.91 1.90
C ILE A 162 -8.27 -9.88 0.71
N GLY A 163 -9.31 -9.98 -0.12
CA GLY A 163 -9.30 -10.83 -1.33
C GLY A 163 -8.28 -10.36 -2.37
N MET A 164 -8.15 -9.04 -2.55
CA MET A 164 -7.15 -8.46 -3.45
C MET A 164 -5.74 -8.79 -2.95
N TYR A 165 -5.45 -8.59 -1.65
CA TYR A 165 -4.13 -8.87 -1.09
C TYR A 165 -3.76 -10.36 -1.19
N ARG A 166 -4.69 -11.26 -0.87
CA ARG A 166 -4.48 -12.72 -1.04
C ARG A 166 -4.22 -13.09 -2.49
N HIS A 167 -4.86 -12.44 -3.46
CA HIS A 167 -4.60 -12.66 -4.89
C HIS A 167 -3.20 -12.22 -5.34
N LEU A 168 -2.48 -11.42 -4.53
CA LEU A 168 -1.08 -11.07 -4.81
C LEU A 168 -0.09 -12.17 -4.42
N ASN A 169 -0.54 -13.29 -3.84
CA ASN A 169 0.30 -14.45 -3.55
C ASN A 169 1.03 -14.99 -4.80
N LYS A 170 0.44 -14.85 -5.99
CA LYS A 170 1.06 -15.19 -7.28
C LYS A 170 2.31 -14.35 -7.60
N TYR A 171 2.48 -13.22 -6.92
CA TYR A 171 3.67 -12.36 -6.97
C TYR A 171 4.58 -12.56 -5.75
N GLY A 172 4.29 -13.52 -4.87
CA GLY A 172 5.10 -13.83 -3.69
C GLY A 172 4.69 -13.09 -2.42
N VAL A 173 3.53 -12.41 -2.39
CA VAL A 173 2.98 -11.85 -1.14
C VAL A 173 2.56 -12.99 -0.22
N ILE A 174 2.95 -12.91 1.06
CA ILE A 174 2.66 -13.95 2.07
C ILE A 174 1.84 -13.30 3.19
N GLU A 175 0.68 -13.88 3.49
CA GLU A 175 -0.14 -13.51 4.65
C GLU A 175 0.53 -14.05 5.93
N GLN A 176 0.90 -13.16 6.85
CA GLN A 176 1.56 -13.53 8.11
C GLN A 176 0.50 -13.91 9.14
N THR A 177 0.48 -15.16 9.59
CA THR A 177 -0.55 -15.68 10.51
C THR A 177 -0.04 -16.07 11.89
N ASN A 178 1.27 -16.11 12.11
CA ASN A 178 1.91 -16.55 13.35
C ASN A 178 2.61 -15.41 14.11
N TRP A 179 2.07 -14.19 14.02
CA TRP A 179 2.63 -13.02 14.67
C TRP A 179 1.56 -12.31 15.50
N SER A 180 1.84 -12.08 16.78
CA SER A 180 0.98 -11.28 17.65
C SER A 180 1.58 -9.87 17.79
N CYS A 181 0.75 -8.86 17.56
CA CYS A 181 1.09 -7.48 17.88
C CYS A 181 0.64 -7.17 19.30
N PHE A 182 1.55 -6.71 20.16
CA PHE A 182 1.25 -6.24 21.51
C PHE A 182 1.40 -4.73 21.54
N ARG A 183 0.46 -4.04 22.18
CA ARG A 183 0.45 -2.58 22.32
C ARG A 183 0.37 -2.18 23.78
N LEU A 184 1.19 -1.21 24.15
CA LEU A 184 1.12 -0.45 25.39
C LEU A 184 1.11 1.02 24.98
N SER A 185 0.04 1.75 25.30
CA SER A 185 -0.17 3.12 24.83
C SER A 185 -0.54 4.05 25.98
N ASP A 186 -0.43 5.36 25.71
CA ASP A 186 -1.00 6.45 26.48
C ASP A 186 -0.64 6.41 27.98
N ASP A 187 -1.61 6.69 28.85
CA ASP A 187 -1.41 6.71 30.30
C ASP A 187 -0.76 5.42 30.83
N LYS A 188 -1.10 4.25 30.25
CA LYS A 188 -0.51 2.97 30.66
C LYS A 188 0.95 2.80 30.24
N LEU A 189 1.34 3.37 29.11
CA LEU A 189 2.75 3.46 28.72
C LEU A 189 3.53 4.31 29.71
N GLU A 190 2.98 5.45 30.12
CA GLU A 190 3.63 6.32 31.11
C GLU A 190 3.72 5.68 32.51
N GLU A 191 2.65 5.03 32.97
CA GLU A 191 2.62 4.31 34.24
C GLU A 191 3.67 3.19 34.25
N PHE A 192 3.71 2.37 33.21
CA PHE A 192 4.67 1.28 33.08
C PHE A 192 6.12 1.80 33.07
N ALA A 193 6.38 2.92 32.38
CA ALA A 193 7.70 3.54 32.36
C ALA A 193 8.17 4.01 33.75
N LYS A 194 7.23 4.30 34.66
CA LYS A 194 7.50 4.67 36.06
C LYS A 194 7.68 3.45 36.97
N GLY A 195 7.50 2.23 36.46
CA GLY A 195 7.63 0.97 37.20
C GLY A 195 6.44 0.63 38.10
N ALA A 196 5.26 1.18 37.79
CA ALA A 196 4.00 0.90 38.47
C ALA A 196 3.35 -0.41 37.99
#